data_AF-A0A6H2W2N6-F1
#
_entry.id   AF-A0A6H2W2N6-F1
#
_cell.length_a   1.000
_cell.length_b   1.000
_cell.length_c   1.000
_cell.angle_alpha   90.00
_cell.angle_beta   90.00
_cell.angle_gamma   90.00
#
_symmetry.space_group_name_H-M   'P 1'
#
loop_
_entity.id
_entity.type
_entity.pdbx_description
1 polymer ?
#
loop_
_entity_poly.entity_id
_entity_poly.type
_entity_poly.pdbx_seq_one_letter_code
_entity_poly.pdbx_strand_id
1 'polypeptide(L)'
;MRQLHFFFYQWIRGAALIGAIAGVCSPLTAEEKQPACSGAWALQDFSIEEELPDLRNQFVFLGCNKRPDARSGKFFLELATTNAIQEVSLGEKVFLRQGPDEETLVFSAEPTPLWLECRPSSDGRSLDVVVRMKGALGGAVSSPKERAHFSLSMAPRCSQTWEIGGMRVEPSIAVKQRIRCVGGDKFLLMHGGADYVIQAAKERVDFESLSGEAYSQYLAVGDVLLWDQDRWVPYKTFQGDGTRVPLLEVKRLDDRMMVIELWSIDGLMSQQITLVKQVSSPIEIAELVKEFSFVGMRTWSRPIITAGKDRLVLSADDWVIHTGERWERVTSKRQLEDYLSGKLRSPLLVFERIDKEDGEFVFKGHVFNTQRTVVETISLPLKQVLETVAQSHLGQESGTKNSRIGGGS
;
A
#
# COMPACT_ATOMS: atom_id res chain seq x y z
N MET A 1 -15.47 -33.58 -37.90
CA MET A 1 -15.70 -33.42 -36.44
C MET A 1 -15.78 -34.78 -35.75
N ARG A 2 -14.69 -35.56 -35.73
CA ARG A 2 -14.56 -36.87 -35.03
C ARG A 2 -13.07 -37.21 -34.78
N GLN A 3 -12.29 -36.28 -34.23
CA GLN A 3 -10.83 -36.45 -34.08
C GLN A 3 -10.29 -36.37 -32.64
N LEU A 4 -11.15 -36.32 -31.62
CA LEU A 4 -10.71 -36.36 -30.20
C LEU A 4 -10.94 -37.70 -29.48
N HIS A 5 -11.62 -38.67 -30.10
CA HIS A 5 -12.21 -39.80 -29.36
C HIS A 5 -11.27 -40.98 -28.99
N PHE A 6 -9.97 -40.94 -29.26
CA PHE A 6 -9.11 -42.11 -29.03
C PHE A 6 -7.99 -41.95 -27.99
N PHE A 7 -7.81 -40.76 -27.39
CA PHE A 7 -6.60 -40.46 -26.62
C PHE A 7 -6.51 -41.05 -25.21
N PHE A 8 -7.61 -41.53 -24.59
CA PHE A 8 -7.59 -41.90 -23.16
C PHE A 8 -8.11 -43.31 -22.83
N TYR A 9 -8.63 -44.06 -23.80
CA TYR A 9 -9.37 -45.29 -23.51
C TYR A 9 -8.53 -46.51 -23.07
N GLN A 10 -7.20 -46.44 -23.02
CA GLN A 10 -6.36 -47.62 -22.76
C GLN A 10 -5.55 -47.65 -21.46
N TRP A 11 -5.64 -46.64 -20.58
CA TRP A 11 -4.91 -46.73 -19.31
C TRP A 11 -5.58 -47.61 -18.24
N ILE A 12 -6.83 -48.04 -18.45
CA ILE A 12 -7.58 -48.88 -17.47
C ILE A 12 -7.65 -50.37 -17.87
N ARG A 13 -7.17 -50.80 -19.06
CA ARG A 13 -7.23 -52.23 -19.47
C ARG A 13 -5.88 -52.92 -19.70
N GLY A 14 -4.76 -52.29 -19.35
CA GLY A 14 -3.42 -52.88 -19.50
C GLY A 14 -2.94 -53.76 -18.33
N ALA A 15 -3.68 -53.86 -17.22
CA ALA A 15 -3.21 -54.53 -16.00
C ALA A 15 -3.87 -55.89 -15.69
N ALA A 16 -4.75 -56.41 -16.55
CA ALA A 16 -5.57 -57.59 -16.24
C ALA A 16 -5.35 -58.81 -17.14
N LEU A 17 -4.33 -58.84 -18.02
CA LEU A 17 -4.14 -59.99 -18.91
C LEU A 17 -2.67 -60.34 -19.22
N ILE A 18 -1.86 -60.52 -18.17
CA ILE A 18 -0.69 -61.42 -18.18
C ILE A 18 -0.75 -62.09 -16.80
N GLY A 19 -1.26 -63.30 -16.66
CA GLY A 19 -0.77 -64.49 -17.35
C GLY A 19 0.08 -65.26 -16.36
N ALA A 20 -0.59 -65.92 -15.41
CA ALA A 20 -0.03 -67.05 -14.71
C ALA A 20 0.45 -68.07 -15.75
N ILE A 21 1.73 -68.44 -15.65
CA ILE A 21 2.36 -69.75 -15.91
C ILE A 21 3.83 -69.45 -16.18
N ALA A 22 4.61 -69.47 -15.09
CA ALA A 22 6.04 -69.64 -15.15
C ALA A 22 6.33 -71.13 -15.37
N GLY A 23 7.06 -71.46 -16.43
CA GLY A 23 7.55 -72.81 -16.72
C GLY A 23 9.02 -72.74 -17.14
N VAL A 24 9.87 -73.44 -16.41
CA VAL A 24 11.34 -73.44 -16.48
C VAL A 24 11.86 -74.47 -17.50
N CYS A 25 12.96 -74.08 -18.17
CA CYS A 25 14.04 -74.89 -18.82
C CYS A 25 13.83 -75.67 -20.14
N SER A 26 14.57 -75.17 -21.15
CA SER A 26 15.57 -75.88 -21.99
C SER A 26 15.13 -76.63 -23.27
N PRO A 27 16.05 -76.71 -24.27
CA PRO A 27 15.73 -76.42 -25.68
C PRO A 27 15.82 -77.66 -26.58
N LEU A 28 15.16 -77.64 -27.75
CA LEU A 28 15.48 -78.55 -28.87
C LEU A 28 15.02 -77.92 -30.20
N THR A 29 15.99 -77.83 -31.12
CA THR A 29 15.87 -77.53 -32.55
C THR A 29 14.88 -78.43 -33.29
N ALA A 30 14.04 -77.87 -34.16
CA ALA A 30 13.80 -78.36 -35.53
C ALA A 30 12.77 -77.48 -36.29
N GLU A 31 13.11 -77.26 -37.56
CA GLU A 31 12.26 -77.07 -38.74
C GLU A 31 11.36 -75.83 -38.95
N GLU A 32 11.75 -75.14 -40.02
CA GLU A 32 11.04 -74.31 -40.97
C GLU A 32 9.57 -74.74 -41.25
N LYS A 33 8.60 -73.84 -41.06
CA LYS A 33 7.64 -73.35 -42.10
C LYS A 33 6.40 -72.65 -41.52
N GLN A 34 6.05 -71.58 -42.23
CA GLN A 34 4.75 -70.92 -42.40
C GLN A 34 4.26 -69.89 -41.36
N PRO A 35 3.71 -68.75 -41.83
CA PRO A 35 3.15 -67.72 -40.98
C PRO A 35 1.79 -68.17 -40.45
N ALA A 36 1.74 -68.50 -39.17
CA ALA A 36 0.48 -68.73 -38.50
C ALA A 36 -0.12 -67.38 -38.07
N CYS A 37 -1.07 -66.89 -38.89
CA CYS A 37 -2.36 -66.28 -38.47
C CYS A 37 -2.93 -65.37 -39.58
N SER A 38 -3.30 -65.93 -40.74
CA SER A 38 -4.28 -65.30 -41.63
C SER A 38 -5.68 -65.80 -41.28
N GLY A 39 -6.23 -65.30 -40.17
CA GLY A 39 -7.65 -65.45 -39.85
C GLY A 39 -8.37 -64.11 -40.08
N ALA A 40 -9.68 -64.13 -40.34
CA ALA A 40 -10.51 -62.92 -40.47
C ALA A 40 -10.55 -62.02 -39.21
N TRP A 41 -9.83 -62.41 -38.15
CA TRP A 41 -9.68 -61.75 -36.85
C TRP A 41 -8.21 -61.62 -36.43
N ALA A 42 -7.26 -61.62 -37.36
CA ALA A 42 -5.88 -61.26 -37.04
C ALA A 42 -5.87 -59.84 -36.47
N LEU A 43 -5.28 -59.64 -35.28
CA LEU A 43 -5.00 -58.32 -34.72
C LEU A 43 -4.15 -57.58 -35.74
N GLN A 44 -4.76 -56.66 -36.47
CA GLN A 44 -4.02 -55.71 -37.29
C GLN A 44 -3.17 -54.89 -36.33
N ASP A 45 -1.90 -54.67 -36.68
CA ASP A 45 -1.06 -53.69 -36.00
C ASP A 45 -1.73 -52.33 -36.19
N PHE A 46 -2.53 -51.92 -35.21
CA PHE A 46 -3.03 -50.56 -35.11
C PHE A 46 -1.84 -49.74 -34.64
N SER A 47 -1.09 -49.16 -35.58
CA SER A 47 -0.12 -48.12 -35.26
C SER A 47 -0.88 -46.97 -34.60
N ILE A 48 -0.71 -46.79 -33.29
CA ILE A 48 -1.28 -45.66 -32.57
C ILE A 48 -0.51 -44.43 -33.03
N GLU A 49 -1.13 -43.62 -33.90
CA GLU A 49 -0.61 -42.32 -34.28
C GLU A 49 -0.82 -41.36 -33.12
N GLU A 50 0.23 -41.18 -32.30
CA GLU A 50 0.23 -40.20 -31.22
C GLU A 50 0.52 -38.81 -31.79
N GLU A 51 -0.44 -37.90 -31.63
CA GLU A 51 -0.31 -36.51 -32.03
C GLU A 51 -0.34 -35.56 -30.82
N LEU A 52 0.38 -34.45 -30.93
CA LEU A 52 0.26 -33.33 -30.00
C LEU A 52 -1.14 -32.71 -30.10
N PRO A 53 -1.81 -32.45 -28.96
CA PRO A 53 -3.09 -31.73 -28.96
C PRO A 53 -2.89 -30.26 -29.34
N ASP A 54 -3.92 -29.65 -29.94
CA ASP A 54 -3.92 -28.21 -30.21
C ASP A 54 -4.42 -27.44 -28.98
N LEU A 55 -3.50 -26.78 -28.30
CA LEU A 55 -3.76 -26.07 -27.04
C LEU A 55 -3.86 -24.55 -27.20
N ARG A 56 -3.77 -24.03 -28.43
CA ARG A 56 -3.68 -22.57 -28.68
C ARG A 56 -4.86 -21.77 -28.14
N ASN A 57 -6.06 -22.35 -28.14
CA ASN A 57 -7.30 -21.71 -27.67
C ASN A 57 -7.77 -22.25 -26.30
N GLN A 58 -6.95 -23.08 -25.65
CA GLN A 58 -7.31 -23.70 -24.36
C GLN A 58 -6.79 -22.89 -23.16
N PHE A 59 -5.87 -21.95 -23.40
CA PHE A 59 -5.21 -21.18 -22.36
C PHE A 59 -5.32 -19.69 -22.60
N VAL A 60 -5.46 -18.97 -21.49
CA VAL A 60 -5.49 -17.52 -21.43
C VAL A 60 -4.33 -17.07 -20.54
N PHE A 61 -3.45 -16.23 -21.07
CA PHE A 61 -2.36 -15.65 -20.29
C PHE A 61 -2.85 -14.41 -19.55
N LEU A 62 -2.89 -14.47 -18.21
CA LEU A 62 -3.39 -13.39 -17.36
C LEU A 62 -2.33 -12.34 -17.03
N GLY A 63 -1.04 -12.65 -17.20
CA GLY A 63 0.07 -11.74 -16.93
C GLY A 63 1.03 -12.24 -15.86
N CYS A 64 2.03 -11.42 -15.56
CA CYS A 64 3.01 -11.66 -14.50
C CYS A 64 2.65 -10.87 -13.24
N ASN A 65 2.93 -11.43 -12.06
CA ASN A 65 2.84 -10.67 -10.81
C ASN A 65 3.97 -9.63 -10.77
N LYS A 66 3.61 -8.35 -10.81
CA LYS A 66 4.57 -7.23 -10.81
C LYS A 66 4.61 -6.47 -9.49
N ARG A 67 4.00 -6.99 -8.43
CA ARG A 67 4.07 -6.38 -7.10
C ARG A 67 5.53 -6.28 -6.61
N PRO A 68 5.88 -5.22 -5.88
CA PRO A 68 7.22 -5.04 -5.33
C PRO A 68 7.60 -6.09 -4.26
N ASP A 69 6.61 -6.71 -3.60
CA ASP A 69 6.81 -7.76 -2.59
C ASP A 69 6.67 -9.19 -3.13
N ALA A 70 6.34 -9.35 -4.42
CA ALA A 70 6.21 -10.66 -5.03
C ALA A 70 7.57 -11.29 -5.35
N ARG A 71 7.64 -12.62 -5.25
CA ARG A 71 8.81 -13.36 -5.77
C ARG A 71 8.84 -13.22 -7.29
N SER A 72 9.94 -12.68 -7.82
CA SER A 72 10.14 -12.48 -9.25
C SER A 72 9.97 -13.77 -10.05
N GLY A 73 9.37 -13.69 -11.24
CA GLY A 73 9.30 -14.81 -12.18
C GLY A 73 8.05 -15.68 -12.07
N LYS A 74 7.01 -15.23 -11.37
CA LYS A 74 5.70 -15.89 -11.34
C LYS A 74 4.72 -15.29 -12.32
N PHE A 75 3.88 -16.13 -12.92
CA PHE A 75 2.84 -15.74 -13.86
C PHE A 75 1.59 -16.59 -13.72
N PHE A 76 0.49 -16.10 -14.28
CA PHE A 76 -0.82 -16.75 -14.13
C PHE A 76 -1.36 -17.22 -15.48
N LEU A 77 -1.81 -18.47 -15.50
CA LEU A 77 -2.48 -19.11 -16.61
C LEU A 77 -3.91 -19.45 -16.21
N GLU A 78 -4.85 -19.18 -17.11
CA GLU A 78 -6.24 -19.59 -16.97
C GLU A 78 -6.60 -20.60 -18.08
N LEU A 79 -7.35 -21.63 -17.73
CA LEU A 79 -7.95 -22.55 -18.68
C LEU A 79 -9.24 -21.97 -19.24
N ALA A 80 -9.32 -21.79 -20.56
CA ALA A 80 -10.46 -21.14 -21.23
C ALA A 80 -11.80 -21.89 -21.05
N THR A 81 -11.74 -23.20 -20.79
CA THR A 81 -12.94 -24.06 -20.65
C THR A 81 -13.46 -24.11 -19.21
N THR A 82 -12.57 -24.13 -18.22
CA THR A 82 -12.93 -24.31 -16.80
C THR A 82 -12.80 -23.03 -15.97
N ASN A 83 -12.21 -21.97 -16.54
CA ASN A 83 -11.78 -20.76 -15.83
C ASN A 83 -10.90 -21.04 -14.60
N ALA A 84 -10.27 -22.21 -14.55
CA ALA A 84 -9.33 -22.56 -13.50
C ALA A 84 -8.05 -21.74 -13.70
N ILE A 85 -7.57 -21.10 -12.64
CA ILE A 85 -6.36 -20.28 -12.64
C ILE A 85 -5.24 -21.02 -11.91
N GLN A 86 -4.06 -21.07 -12.50
CA GLN A 86 -2.85 -21.59 -11.88
C GLN A 86 -1.74 -20.53 -11.88
N GLU A 87 -1.12 -20.32 -10.72
CA GLU A 87 0.13 -19.58 -10.57
C GLU A 87 1.29 -20.53 -10.91
N VAL A 88 2.19 -20.09 -11.80
CA VAL A 88 3.30 -20.89 -12.31
C VAL A 88 4.60 -20.12 -12.17
N SER A 89 5.66 -20.81 -11.74
CA SER A 89 7.00 -20.23 -11.65
C SER A 89 7.78 -20.41 -12.96
N LEU A 90 8.70 -19.50 -13.25
CA LEU A 90 9.57 -19.60 -14.41
C LEU A 90 10.32 -20.95 -14.44
N GLY A 91 10.18 -21.69 -15.55
CA GLY A 91 10.84 -22.97 -15.75
C GLY A 91 10.13 -24.18 -15.11
N GLU A 92 9.02 -23.96 -14.42
CA GLU A 92 8.17 -25.03 -13.89
C GLU A 92 7.38 -25.72 -15.01
N LYS A 93 7.18 -27.03 -14.88
CA LYS A 93 6.35 -27.82 -15.81
C LYS A 93 4.91 -27.76 -15.37
N VAL A 94 4.03 -27.31 -16.27
CA VAL A 94 2.58 -27.28 -16.02
C VAL A 94 1.97 -28.57 -16.56
N PHE A 95 1.64 -29.51 -15.66
CA PHE A 95 1.05 -30.79 -16.04
C PHE A 95 -0.45 -30.67 -16.28
N LEU A 96 -0.94 -31.34 -17.31
CA LEU A 96 -2.35 -31.32 -17.72
C LEU A 96 -2.94 -32.73 -17.67
N ARG A 97 -4.19 -32.83 -17.22
CA ARG A 97 -4.99 -34.05 -17.29
C ARG A 97 -6.33 -33.76 -17.97
N GLN A 98 -6.93 -34.80 -18.53
CA GLN A 98 -8.31 -34.71 -19.00
C GLN A 98 -9.25 -34.59 -17.80
N GLY A 99 -10.24 -33.72 -17.91
CA GLY A 99 -11.30 -33.56 -16.92
C GLY A 99 -12.34 -34.67 -17.00
N PRO A 100 -13.38 -34.59 -16.15
CA PRO A 100 -14.47 -35.58 -16.14
C PRO A 100 -15.26 -35.58 -17.46
N ASP A 101 -15.33 -34.45 -18.16
CA ASP A 101 -15.82 -34.37 -19.52
C ASP A 101 -14.65 -34.54 -20.49
N GLU A 102 -14.76 -35.45 -21.46
CA GLU A 102 -13.69 -35.82 -22.39
C GLU A 102 -13.09 -34.64 -23.18
N GLU A 103 -13.80 -33.51 -23.28
CA GLU A 103 -13.30 -32.31 -23.98
C GLU A 103 -12.62 -31.29 -23.05
N THR A 104 -12.65 -31.51 -21.74
CA THR A 104 -12.14 -30.56 -20.75
C THR A 104 -10.71 -30.89 -20.34
N LEU A 105 -9.90 -29.86 -20.13
CA LEU A 105 -8.57 -29.97 -19.55
C LEU A 105 -8.58 -29.39 -18.14
N VAL A 106 -7.79 -30.00 -17.27
CA VAL A 106 -7.63 -29.57 -15.87
C VAL A 106 -6.14 -29.59 -15.54
N PHE A 107 -5.70 -28.60 -14.76
CA PHE A 107 -4.36 -28.60 -14.19
C PHE A 107 -4.16 -29.80 -13.26
N SER A 108 -2.97 -30.40 -13.30
CA SER A 108 -2.59 -31.54 -12.46
C SER A 108 -1.39 -31.16 -11.59
N ALA A 109 -1.45 -31.48 -10.30
CA ALA A 109 -0.29 -31.38 -9.40
C ALA A 109 0.68 -32.56 -9.59
N GLU A 110 0.17 -33.70 -10.04
CA GLU A 110 0.98 -34.89 -10.31
C GLU A 110 1.53 -34.86 -11.75
N PRO A 111 2.75 -35.37 -11.98
CA PRO A 111 3.32 -35.47 -13.31
C PRO A 111 2.45 -36.29 -14.25
N THR A 112 2.00 -35.67 -15.34
CA THR A 112 1.23 -36.33 -16.40
C THR A 112 2.05 -36.43 -17.69
N PRO A 113 1.61 -37.27 -18.65
CA PRO A 113 2.27 -37.39 -19.94
C PRO A 113 2.27 -36.11 -20.76
N LEU A 114 1.35 -35.16 -20.53
CA LEU A 114 1.22 -33.90 -21.25
C LEU A 114 1.56 -32.72 -20.33
N TRP A 115 2.56 -31.92 -20.70
CA TRP A 115 2.92 -30.72 -19.95
C TRP A 115 3.29 -29.54 -20.84
N LEU A 116 3.23 -28.35 -20.25
CA LEU A 116 3.68 -27.10 -20.85
C LEU A 116 4.98 -26.63 -20.19
N GLU A 117 5.86 -26.07 -21.00
CA GLU A 117 7.01 -25.29 -20.56
C GLU A 117 6.80 -23.85 -21.05
N CYS A 118 6.61 -22.93 -20.11
CA CYS A 118 6.20 -21.57 -20.40
C CYS A 118 7.31 -20.57 -20.05
N ARG A 119 7.52 -19.58 -20.93
CA ARG A 119 8.52 -18.52 -20.75
C ARG A 119 7.90 -17.15 -21.03
N PRO A 120 7.66 -16.33 -19.99
CA PRO A 120 7.19 -14.97 -20.20
C PRO A 120 8.27 -14.12 -20.85
N SER A 121 7.83 -13.25 -21.75
CA SER A 121 8.64 -12.18 -22.33
C SER A 121 9.19 -11.23 -21.26
N SER A 122 10.27 -10.52 -21.59
CA SER A 122 10.90 -9.55 -20.68
C SER A 122 10.00 -8.38 -20.29
N ASP A 123 9.04 -8.00 -21.14
CA ASP A 123 8.06 -6.95 -20.83
C ASP A 123 6.82 -7.49 -20.08
N GLY A 124 6.69 -8.82 -19.98
CA GLY A 124 5.59 -9.53 -19.34
C GLY A 124 4.26 -9.43 -20.11
N ARG A 125 4.28 -9.09 -21.41
CA ARG A 125 3.06 -8.92 -22.22
C ARG A 125 2.72 -10.13 -23.08
N SER A 126 3.69 -11.00 -23.34
CA SER A 126 3.48 -12.28 -24.01
C SER A 126 4.11 -13.46 -23.25
N LEU A 127 3.63 -14.65 -23.55
CA LEU A 127 4.10 -15.92 -22.99
C LEU A 127 4.39 -16.89 -24.13
N ASP A 128 5.64 -17.31 -24.26
CA ASP A 128 6.03 -18.39 -25.17
C ASP A 128 5.73 -19.73 -24.50
N VAL A 129 4.97 -20.59 -25.18
CA VAL A 129 4.50 -21.88 -24.67
C VAL A 129 5.05 -23.00 -25.54
N VAL A 130 5.76 -23.94 -24.92
CA VAL A 130 6.23 -25.18 -25.54
C VAL A 130 5.41 -26.34 -25.01
N VAL A 131 4.72 -27.06 -25.90
CA VAL A 131 3.94 -28.25 -25.56
C VAL A 131 4.84 -29.48 -25.64
N ARG A 132 4.80 -30.31 -24.60
CA ARG A 132 5.55 -31.56 -24.53
C ARG A 132 4.62 -32.71 -24.16
N MET A 133 4.81 -33.84 -24.82
CA MET A 133 4.05 -35.05 -24.53
C MET A 133 4.95 -36.28 -24.54
N LYS A 134 4.75 -37.17 -23.57
CA LYS A 134 5.34 -38.50 -23.51
C LYS A 134 4.30 -39.51 -24.00
N GLY A 135 4.66 -40.27 -25.02
CA GLY A 135 3.83 -41.33 -25.60
C GLY A 135 3.65 -42.53 -24.67
N ALA A 136 2.69 -43.39 -24.99
CA ALA A 136 2.40 -44.62 -24.26
C ALA A 136 3.59 -45.59 -24.25
N LEU A 137 4.41 -45.57 -25.32
CA LEU A 137 5.65 -46.34 -25.43
C LEU A 137 6.87 -45.64 -24.80
N GLY A 138 6.65 -44.51 -24.12
CA GLY A 138 7.68 -43.75 -23.40
C GLY A 138 8.53 -42.82 -24.26
N GLY A 139 8.36 -42.81 -25.59
CA GLY A 139 8.97 -41.87 -26.51
C GLY A 139 8.37 -40.46 -26.43
N ALA A 140 9.10 -39.44 -26.90
CA ALA A 140 8.59 -38.07 -26.94
C ALA A 140 7.76 -37.85 -28.22
N VAL A 141 6.51 -37.42 -28.07
CA VAL A 141 5.62 -37.07 -29.18
C VAL A 141 5.89 -35.63 -29.59
N SER A 142 6.18 -35.40 -30.86
CA SER A 142 6.55 -34.08 -31.40
C SER A 142 5.83 -33.69 -32.69
N SER A 143 4.98 -34.57 -33.20
CA SER A 143 4.14 -34.32 -34.38
C SER A 143 2.72 -33.96 -33.94
N PRO A 144 2.03 -33.00 -34.56
CA PRO A 144 2.52 -32.05 -35.56
C PRO A 144 3.41 -30.95 -34.94
N LYS A 145 4.51 -30.58 -35.63
CA LYS A 145 5.45 -29.54 -35.14
C LYS A 145 4.80 -28.18 -34.90
N GLU A 146 3.75 -27.87 -35.65
CA GLU A 146 2.98 -26.62 -35.55
C GLU A 146 2.24 -26.47 -34.22
N ARG A 147 1.94 -27.59 -33.54
CA ARG A 147 1.27 -27.60 -32.23
C ARG A 147 2.25 -27.59 -31.06
N ALA A 148 3.55 -27.77 -31.34
CA ALA A 148 4.58 -27.87 -30.31
C ALA A 148 4.96 -26.51 -29.70
N HIS A 149 4.73 -25.40 -30.42
CA HIS A 149 5.11 -24.06 -29.96
C HIS A 149 4.09 -23.01 -30.39
N PHE A 150 3.67 -22.16 -29.46
CA PHE A 150 2.83 -21.00 -29.74
C PHE A 150 3.07 -19.90 -28.70
N SER A 151 2.66 -18.67 -29.02
CA SER A 151 2.75 -17.53 -28.10
C SER A 151 1.35 -17.06 -27.73
N LEU A 152 1.14 -16.79 -26.44
CA LEU A 152 -0.08 -16.18 -25.91
C LEU A 152 0.20 -14.69 -25.61
N SER A 153 -0.65 -13.80 -26.13
CA SER A 153 -0.67 -12.41 -25.68
C SER A 153 -1.44 -12.29 -24.37
N MET A 154 -1.04 -11.37 -23.50
CA MET A 154 -1.77 -11.06 -22.28
C MET A 154 -3.21 -10.68 -22.65
N ALA A 155 -4.17 -11.37 -22.05
CA ALA A 155 -5.57 -11.14 -22.35
C ALA A 155 -5.98 -9.73 -21.90
N PRO A 156 -6.72 -8.97 -22.72
CA PRO A 156 -7.30 -7.72 -22.27
C PRO A 156 -8.29 -8.05 -21.15
N ARG A 157 -7.97 -7.64 -19.92
CA ARG A 157 -8.89 -7.75 -18.79
C ARG A 157 -10.08 -6.83 -19.02
N CYS A 158 -11.14 -7.34 -19.64
CA CYS A 158 -12.43 -6.66 -19.68
C CYS A 158 -12.93 -6.46 -18.24
N SER A 159 -13.00 -5.21 -17.78
CA SER A 159 -13.86 -4.79 -16.66
C SER A 159 -13.65 -5.51 -15.31
N GLN A 160 -12.48 -6.08 -15.01
CA GLN A 160 -12.24 -6.56 -13.65
C GLN A 160 -12.07 -5.36 -12.72
N THR A 161 -13.12 -5.09 -11.96
CA THR A 161 -13.13 -4.07 -10.91
C THR A 161 -12.61 -4.73 -9.65
N TRP A 162 -11.55 -4.19 -9.08
CA TRP A 162 -11.02 -4.66 -7.81
C TRP A 162 -11.26 -3.59 -6.74
N GLU A 163 -11.27 -4.02 -5.48
CA GLU A 163 -11.67 -3.18 -4.36
C GLU A 163 -10.63 -3.22 -3.24
N ILE A 164 -10.56 -2.13 -2.49
CA ILE A 164 -9.77 -2.01 -1.26
C ILE A 164 -10.71 -1.45 -0.19
N GLY A 165 -10.92 -2.19 0.89
CA GLY A 165 -11.84 -1.78 1.96
C GLY A 165 -13.29 -1.58 1.48
N GLY A 166 -13.75 -2.39 0.51
CA GLY A 166 -15.09 -2.27 -0.09
C GLY A 166 -15.26 -1.08 -1.05
N MET A 167 -14.16 -0.39 -1.40
CA MET A 167 -14.18 0.68 -2.38
C MET A 167 -13.51 0.25 -3.68
N ARG A 168 -14.22 0.39 -4.79
CA ARG A 168 -13.66 0.17 -6.13
C ARG A 168 -12.44 1.06 -6.37
N VAL A 169 -11.35 0.44 -6.82
CA VAL A 169 -10.12 1.12 -7.18
C VAL A 169 -10.30 1.82 -8.53
N GLU A 170 -10.31 3.15 -8.46
CA GLU A 170 -10.43 4.09 -9.57
C GLU A 170 -9.54 5.30 -9.24
N PRO A 171 -9.26 6.23 -10.18
CA PRO A 171 -8.49 7.43 -9.89
C PRO A 171 -9.01 8.27 -8.71
N SER A 172 -10.30 8.14 -8.36
CA SER A 172 -10.95 8.84 -7.25
C SER A 172 -10.78 8.16 -5.88
N ILE A 173 -10.18 6.96 -5.79
CA ILE A 173 -10.08 6.21 -4.53
C ILE A 173 -9.35 6.97 -3.42
N ALA A 174 -8.32 7.76 -3.76
CA ALA A 174 -7.63 8.59 -2.76
C ALA A 174 -8.58 9.61 -2.11
N VAL A 175 -9.56 10.14 -2.85
CA VAL A 175 -10.59 11.02 -2.29
C VAL A 175 -11.56 10.23 -1.43
N LYS A 176 -12.00 9.05 -1.90
CA LYS A 176 -12.93 8.17 -1.17
C LYS A 176 -12.35 7.66 0.16
N GLN A 177 -11.06 7.31 0.18
CA GLN A 177 -10.30 6.92 1.38
C GLN A 177 -9.64 8.11 2.10
N ARG A 178 -9.91 9.35 1.67
CA ARG A 178 -9.40 10.59 2.27
C ARG A 178 -7.87 10.63 2.47
N ILE A 179 -7.13 10.05 1.54
CA ILE A 179 -5.66 10.04 1.51
C ILE A 179 -5.17 11.44 1.12
N ARG A 180 -4.33 12.06 1.96
CA ARG A 180 -3.79 13.40 1.73
C ARG A 180 -2.29 13.44 1.95
N CYS A 181 -1.54 13.87 0.94
CA CYS A 181 -0.12 14.15 1.11
C CYS A 181 0.02 15.55 1.71
N VAL A 182 0.50 15.63 2.96
CA VAL A 182 0.57 16.91 3.68
C VAL A 182 1.89 17.61 3.37
N GLY A 183 3.00 16.92 3.56
CA GLY A 183 4.32 17.52 3.50
C GLY A 183 5.28 16.94 4.53
N GLY A 184 6.53 17.42 4.53
CA GLY A 184 7.47 17.18 5.63
C GLY A 184 6.99 17.84 6.92
N ASP A 185 7.16 17.14 8.04
CA ASP A 185 6.77 17.63 9.37
C ASP A 185 7.91 18.44 10.00
N LYS A 186 7.80 19.77 9.95
CA LYS A 186 8.80 20.72 10.48
C LYS A 186 8.92 20.63 11.99
N PHE A 187 7.85 20.29 12.67
CA PHE A 187 7.87 20.11 14.12
C PHE A 187 8.71 18.89 14.49
N LEU A 188 8.51 17.73 13.85
CA LEU A 188 9.35 16.55 14.11
C LEU A 188 10.81 16.79 13.73
N LEU A 189 11.06 17.55 12.66
CA LEU A 189 12.42 17.91 12.24
C LEU A 189 13.17 18.73 13.30
N MET A 190 12.48 19.64 14.00
CA MET A 190 13.10 20.55 14.97
C MET A 190 13.06 20.02 16.41
N HIS A 191 11.95 19.39 16.80
CA HIS A 191 11.65 19.02 18.18
C HIS A 191 11.33 17.52 18.37
N GLY A 192 11.39 16.70 17.32
CA GLY A 192 11.12 15.26 17.42
C GLY A 192 12.19 14.49 18.20
N GLY A 193 13.45 14.96 18.20
CA GLY A 193 14.56 14.26 18.86
C GLY A 193 14.90 12.92 18.18
N ALA A 194 15.70 12.09 18.86
CA ALA A 194 16.27 10.87 18.30
C ALA A 194 15.22 9.83 17.86
N ASP A 195 14.11 9.74 18.59
CA ASP A 195 13.06 8.74 18.35
C ASP A 195 12.27 8.99 17.04
N TYR A 196 12.32 10.21 16.52
CA TYR A 196 11.54 10.64 15.34
C TYR A 196 12.40 11.00 14.12
N VAL A 197 13.72 10.77 14.17
CA VAL A 197 14.64 11.12 13.06
C VAL A 197 14.23 10.47 11.74
N ILE A 198 13.77 9.22 11.78
CA ILE A 198 13.36 8.49 10.58
C ILE A 198 12.08 9.10 9.99
N GLN A 199 11.10 9.44 10.83
CA GLN A 199 9.83 10.03 10.42
C GLN A 199 10.01 11.46 9.92
N ALA A 200 10.87 12.24 10.57
CA ALA A 200 11.19 13.62 10.19
C ALA A 200 11.85 13.74 8.81
N ALA A 201 12.55 12.68 8.36
CA ALA A 201 13.18 12.63 7.03
C ALA A 201 12.21 12.24 5.89
N LYS A 202 10.93 12.00 6.18
CA LYS A 202 9.92 11.50 5.25
C LYS A 202 8.75 12.47 5.08
N GLU A 203 7.94 12.25 4.06
CA GLU A 203 6.71 13.02 3.86
C GLU A 203 5.56 12.42 4.67
N ARG A 204 4.80 13.28 5.36
CA ARG A 204 3.59 12.86 6.08
C ARG A 204 2.43 12.70 5.10
N VAL A 205 1.81 11.53 5.14
CA VAL A 205 0.56 11.21 4.44
C VAL A 205 -0.50 10.90 5.47
N ASP A 206 -1.59 11.64 5.42
CA ASP A 206 -2.74 11.46 6.29
C ASP A 206 -3.75 10.53 5.63
N PHE A 207 -4.38 9.70 6.45
CA PHE A 207 -5.41 8.76 6.10
C PHE A 207 -6.58 8.87 7.07
N GLU A 208 -7.72 8.34 6.68
CA GLU A 208 -8.85 8.10 7.56
C GLU A 208 -9.24 6.63 7.45
N SER A 209 -9.41 5.97 8.59
CA SER A 209 -9.94 4.61 8.60
C SER A 209 -11.41 4.61 8.16
N LEU A 210 -11.95 3.48 7.72
CA LEU A 210 -13.38 3.32 7.43
C LEU A 210 -14.24 3.58 8.67
N SER A 211 -13.66 3.38 9.86
CA SER A 211 -14.26 3.76 11.15
C SER A 211 -14.22 5.27 11.46
N GLY A 212 -13.58 6.09 10.62
CA GLY A 212 -13.50 7.55 10.76
C GLY A 212 -12.35 8.06 11.63
N GLU A 213 -11.44 7.20 12.06
CA GLU A 213 -10.27 7.61 12.86
C GLU A 213 -9.16 8.12 11.92
N ALA A 214 -8.73 9.36 12.15
CA ALA A 214 -7.60 9.93 11.44
C ALA A 214 -6.28 9.34 11.95
N TYR A 215 -5.38 9.01 11.02
CA TYR A 215 -4.02 8.59 11.32
C TYR A 215 -3.07 9.05 10.22
N SER A 216 -1.76 9.02 10.49
CA SER A 216 -0.74 9.44 9.53
C SER A 216 0.33 8.37 9.39
N GLN A 217 0.89 8.27 8.19
CA GLN A 217 2.10 7.48 7.89
C GLN A 217 3.17 8.41 7.31
N TYR A 218 4.43 8.08 7.58
CA TYR A 218 5.58 8.83 7.08
C TYR A 218 6.28 8.01 6.01
N LEU A 219 6.25 8.51 4.77
CA LEU A 219 6.63 7.75 3.57
C LEU A 219 7.75 8.44 2.77
N ALA A 220 8.65 7.62 2.25
CA ALA A 220 9.67 7.95 1.26
C ALA A 220 9.48 7.11 -0.01
N VAL A 221 10.21 7.44 -1.08
CA VAL A 221 10.22 6.65 -2.31
C VAL A 221 10.65 5.22 -2.02
N GLY A 222 9.90 4.25 -2.55
CA GLY A 222 10.10 2.82 -2.33
C GLY A 222 9.49 2.28 -1.03
N ASP A 223 8.92 3.12 -0.16
CA ASP A 223 8.16 2.62 0.98
C ASP A 223 6.88 1.92 0.51
N VAL A 224 6.55 0.85 1.22
CA VAL A 224 5.41 -0.02 0.95
C VAL A 224 4.48 -0.07 2.15
N LEU A 225 3.19 0.16 1.90
CA LEU A 225 2.10 -0.04 2.85
C LEU A 225 1.23 -1.21 2.42
N LEU A 226 0.72 -1.95 3.40
CA LEU A 226 -0.22 -3.04 3.22
C LEU A 226 -1.57 -2.64 3.81
N TRP A 227 -2.65 -3.05 3.16
CA TRP A 227 -4.00 -2.84 3.67
C TRP A 227 -4.33 -3.89 4.74
N ASP A 228 -4.36 -3.49 6.00
CA ASP A 228 -4.72 -4.32 7.13
C ASP A 228 -6.11 -3.93 7.64
N GLN A 229 -7.12 -4.71 7.22
CA GLN A 229 -8.54 -4.55 7.55
C GLN A 229 -9.13 -3.19 7.16
N ASP A 230 -8.74 -2.16 7.92
CA ASP A 230 -9.25 -0.80 7.93
C ASP A 230 -8.15 0.27 7.74
N ARG A 231 -6.87 -0.12 7.72
CA ARG A 231 -5.74 0.82 7.71
C ARG A 231 -4.63 0.43 6.77
N TRP A 232 -3.97 1.45 6.24
CA TRP A 232 -2.66 1.31 5.60
C TRP A 232 -1.58 1.25 6.67
N VAL A 233 -0.88 0.13 6.74
CA VAL A 233 0.20 -0.09 7.71
C VAL A 233 1.53 -0.36 7.00
N PRO A 234 2.66 0.14 7.53
CA PRO A 234 3.97 -0.16 6.96
C PRO A 234 4.23 -1.66 6.87
N TYR A 235 4.86 -2.10 5.78
CA TYR A 235 5.21 -3.52 5.57
C TYR A 235 5.95 -4.12 6.77
N LYS A 236 6.87 -3.35 7.40
CA LYS A 236 7.66 -3.79 8.56
C LYS A 236 6.83 -4.05 9.83
N THR A 237 5.66 -3.42 9.95
CA THR A 237 4.78 -3.52 11.13
C THR A 237 3.59 -4.42 10.89
N PHE A 238 3.34 -4.83 9.64
CA PHE A 238 2.22 -5.68 9.27
C PHE A 238 2.34 -7.07 9.88
N GLN A 239 1.26 -7.56 10.49
CA GLN A 239 1.20 -8.90 11.06
C GLN A 239 0.37 -9.80 10.14
N GLY A 240 1.04 -10.52 9.23
CA GLY A 240 0.36 -11.46 8.34
C GLY A 240 1.13 -11.76 7.06
N ASP A 241 0.45 -12.43 6.13
CA ASP A 241 0.95 -12.69 4.78
C ASP A 241 0.63 -11.50 3.86
N GLY A 242 1.62 -10.63 3.64
CA GLY A 242 1.47 -9.43 2.81
C GLY A 242 1.02 -9.71 1.38
N THR A 243 1.25 -10.93 0.87
CA THR A 243 0.83 -11.34 -0.48
C THR A 243 -0.68 -11.49 -0.62
N ARG A 244 -1.43 -11.54 0.50
CA ARG A 244 -2.89 -11.73 0.54
C ARG A 244 -3.68 -10.45 0.71
N VAL A 245 -3.02 -9.32 0.75
CA VAL A 245 -3.66 -8.01 0.93
C VAL A 245 -3.25 -7.04 -0.17
N PRO A 246 -4.09 -6.03 -0.45
CA PRO A 246 -3.71 -4.91 -1.30
C PRO A 246 -2.45 -4.20 -0.82
N LEU A 247 -1.70 -3.67 -1.77
CA LEU A 247 -0.42 -3.01 -1.51
C LEU A 247 -0.41 -1.60 -2.09
N LEU A 248 0.20 -0.67 -1.37
CA LEU A 248 0.48 0.69 -1.83
C LEU A 248 1.99 0.91 -1.82
N GLU A 249 2.54 1.37 -2.93
CA GLU A 249 3.96 1.70 -3.08
C GLU A 249 4.14 3.17 -3.45
N VAL A 250 5.11 3.85 -2.84
CA VAL A 250 5.50 5.20 -3.26
C VAL A 250 6.48 5.13 -4.43
N LYS A 251 6.02 5.46 -5.64
CA LYS A 251 6.85 5.42 -6.86
C LYS A 251 7.71 6.66 -7.05
N ARG A 252 7.15 7.84 -6.73
CA ARG A 252 7.83 9.11 -6.93
C ARG A 252 7.39 10.12 -5.90
N LEU A 253 8.31 11.00 -5.53
CA LEU A 253 8.09 12.07 -4.58
C LEU A 253 8.83 13.31 -5.09
N ASP A 254 8.06 14.37 -5.36
CA ASP A 254 8.56 15.66 -5.80
C ASP A 254 8.14 16.75 -4.79
N ASP A 255 8.56 17.99 -4.99
CA ASP A 255 8.23 19.10 -4.09
C ASP A 255 6.73 19.43 -4.02
N ARG A 256 5.95 19.10 -5.06
CA ARG A 256 4.53 19.45 -5.18
C ARG A 256 3.58 18.27 -5.11
N MET A 257 4.07 17.06 -5.32
CA MET A 257 3.23 15.87 -5.45
C MET A 257 3.95 14.59 -5.07
N MET A 258 3.16 13.59 -4.70
CA MET A 258 3.58 12.22 -4.48
C MET A 258 2.81 11.32 -5.45
N VAL A 259 3.51 10.42 -6.12
CA VAL A 259 2.90 9.39 -6.96
C VAL A 259 2.95 8.06 -6.21
N ILE A 260 1.76 7.53 -5.92
CA ILE A 260 1.60 6.21 -5.34
C ILE A 260 1.05 5.25 -6.39
N GLU A 261 1.35 3.97 -6.24
CA GLU A 261 0.77 2.90 -7.03
C GLU A 261 0.09 1.89 -6.10
N LEU A 262 -1.21 1.67 -6.33
CA LEU A 262 -1.98 0.65 -5.65
C LEU A 262 -1.94 -0.64 -6.45
N TRP A 263 -1.77 -1.77 -5.78
CA TRP A 263 -1.69 -3.10 -6.38
C TRP A 263 -2.76 -4.03 -5.85
N SER A 264 -3.36 -4.81 -6.75
CA SER A 264 -4.29 -5.88 -6.42
C SER A 264 -3.58 -7.03 -5.72
N ILE A 265 -4.35 -7.88 -5.03
CA ILE A 265 -3.82 -9.00 -4.25
C ILE A 265 -2.99 -9.94 -5.13
N ASP A 266 -3.52 -10.28 -6.31
CA ASP A 266 -2.85 -11.12 -7.32
C ASP A 266 -1.65 -10.45 -8.02
N GLY A 267 -1.47 -9.13 -7.84
CA GLY A 267 -0.41 -8.34 -8.47
C GLY A 267 -0.51 -8.22 -9.99
N LEU A 268 -1.70 -8.48 -10.51
CA LEU A 268 -2.03 -8.43 -11.92
C LEU A 268 -2.57 -7.03 -12.31
N MET A 269 -3.15 -6.30 -11.38
CA MET A 269 -3.70 -4.97 -11.60
C MET A 269 -2.97 -3.95 -10.74
N SER A 270 -2.71 -2.79 -11.32
CA SER A 270 -2.23 -1.63 -10.58
C SER A 270 -2.97 -0.36 -10.99
N GLN A 271 -3.06 0.59 -10.06
CA GLN A 271 -3.62 1.92 -10.30
C GLN A 271 -2.65 2.96 -9.75
N GLN A 272 -2.11 3.77 -10.66
CA GLN A 272 -1.31 4.93 -10.27
C GLN A 272 -2.21 6.08 -9.84
N ILE A 273 -1.86 6.74 -8.73
CA ILE A 273 -2.56 7.89 -8.19
C ILE A 273 -1.54 8.99 -7.90
N THR A 274 -1.87 10.20 -8.32
CA THR A 274 -1.08 11.39 -7.99
C THR A 274 -1.76 12.15 -6.85
N LEU A 275 -1.06 12.28 -5.73
CA LEU A 275 -1.46 13.07 -4.58
C LEU A 275 -0.75 14.43 -4.65
N VAL A 276 -1.52 15.51 -4.68
CA VAL A 276 -0.96 16.88 -4.60
C VAL A 276 -0.64 17.19 -3.14
N LYS A 277 0.56 17.72 -2.88
CA LYS A 277 0.93 18.16 -1.53
C LYS A 277 0.08 19.34 -1.10
N GLN A 278 -0.36 19.33 0.16
CA GLN A 278 -1.18 20.40 0.69
C GLN A 278 -0.35 21.69 0.81
N VAL A 279 -0.69 22.69 -0.01
CA VAL A 279 -0.06 24.01 0.08
C VAL A 279 -0.57 24.69 1.34
N SER A 280 0.36 25.04 2.23
CA SER A 280 0.06 25.78 3.44
C SER A 280 0.13 27.28 3.17
N SER A 281 -0.78 28.05 3.75
CA SER A 281 -0.84 29.49 3.53
C SER A 281 0.19 30.20 4.41
N PRO A 282 1.14 30.99 3.85
CA PRO A 282 2.04 31.82 4.64
C PRO A 282 1.31 32.89 5.46
N ILE A 283 0.08 33.25 5.07
CA ILE A 283 -0.74 34.21 5.80
C ILE A 283 -1.23 33.60 7.13
N GLU A 284 -1.53 32.30 7.15
CA GLU A 284 -1.97 31.62 8.38
C GLU A 284 -0.95 31.77 9.51
N ILE A 285 0.33 31.52 9.21
CA ILE A 285 1.38 31.59 10.24
C ILE A 285 1.62 33.03 10.71
N ALA A 286 1.61 34.00 9.80
CA ALA A 286 1.81 35.40 10.14
C ALA A 286 0.68 35.95 11.04
N GLU A 287 -0.57 35.52 10.83
CA GLU A 287 -1.67 35.88 11.71
C GLU A 287 -1.56 35.21 13.09
N LEU A 288 -1.16 33.92 13.14
CA LEU A 288 -0.91 33.23 14.41
C LEU A 288 0.17 33.93 15.24
N VAL A 289 1.26 34.38 14.60
CA VAL A 289 2.36 35.08 15.31
C VAL A 289 1.90 36.38 15.97
N LYS A 290 0.97 37.12 15.35
CA LYS A 290 0.43 38.38 15.90
C LYS A 290 -0.36 38.19 17.19
N GLU A 291 -0.85 36.98 17.47
CA GLU A 291 -1.56 36.68 18.70
C GLU A 291 -0.65 36.67 19.94
N PHE A 292 0.66 36.57 19.74
CA PHE A 292 1.62 36.46 20.83
C PHE A 292 2.26 37.80 21.18
N SER A 293 2.38 38.07 22.48
CA SER A 293 3.24 39.16 22.96
C SER A 293 3.88 38.86 24.31
N PHE A 294 5.11 39.32 24.49
CA PHE A 294 5.86 39.15 25.72
C PHE A 294 5.59 40.31 26.67
N VAL A 295 5.02 40.01 27.84
CA VAL A 295 4.40 41.02 28.72
C VAL A 295 5.19 41.26 29.99
N GLY A 296 5.93 40.26 30.47
CA GLY A 296 6.60 40.36 31.76
C GLY A 296 7.31 39.09 32.15
N MET A 297 7.96 39.12 33.30
CA MET A 297 8.66 37.97 33.87
C MET A 297 8.04 37.66 35.22
N ARG A 298 7.64 36.40 35.45
CA ARG A 298 7.26 35.95 36.80
C ARG A 298 8.50 35.67 37.65
N THR A 299 9.47 35.02 37.03
CA THR A 299 10.85 34.82 37.53
C THR A 299 11.81 34.92 36.35
N TRP A 300 13.11 35.00 36.61
CA TRP A 300 14.17 35.14 35.59
C TRP A 300 14.15 34.10 34.45
N SER A 301 13.50 32.95 34.64
CA SER A 301 13.35 31.88 33.64
C SER A 301 11.90 31.59 33.24
N ARG A 302 10.93 32.38 33.74
CA ARG A 302 9.50 32.13 33.53
C ARG A 302 8.82 33.36 32.92
N PRO A 303 8.77 33.45 31.58
CA PRO A 303 8.12 34.56 30.92
C PRO A 303 6.61 34.48 31.09
N ILE A 304 6.00 35.66 31.13
CA ILE A 304 4.56 35.87 31.04
C ILE A 304 4.29 36.38 29.63
N ILE A 305 3.56 35.59 28.85
CA ILE A 305 3.13 35.97 27.51
C ILE A 305 1.60 36.15 27.48
N THR A 306 1.14 36.97 26.55
CA THR A 306 -0.24 36.94 26.09
C THR A 306 -0.29 36.15 24.80
N ALA A 307 -1.20 35.18 24.71
CA ALA A 307 -1.50 34.37 23.54
C ALA A 307 -2.99 34.54 23.23
N GLY A 308 -3.33 35.33 22.21
CA GLY A 308 -4.69 35.78 21.96
C GLY A 308 -5.23 36.60 23.14
N LYS A 309 -6.20 36.04 23.88
CA LYS A 309 -6.77 36.66 25.09
C LYS A 309 -6.22 36.06 26.39
N ASP A 310 -5.44 34.99 26.29
CA ASP A 310 -4.96 34.24 27.45
C ASP A 310 -3.61 34.75 27.92
N ARG A 311 -3.40 34.79 29.24
CA ARG A 311 -2.11 35.08 29.86
C ARG A 311 -1.50 33.80 30.38
N LEU A 312 -0.33 33.43 29.86
CA LEU A 312 0.34 32.18 30.17
C LEU A 312 1.71 32.44 30.79
N VAL A 313 2.08 31.61 31.76
CA VAL A 313 3.43 31.61 32.36
C VAL A 313 4.13 30.35 31.88
N LEU A 314 5.17 30.52 31.08
CA LEU A 314 5.88 29.40 30.46
C LEU A 314 7.17 29.07 31.22
N SER A 315 7.70 27.89 30.94
CA SER A 315 9.00 27.36 31.37
C SER A 315 9.64 26.72 30.14
N ALA A 316 10.97 26.63 30.07
CA ALA A 316 11.67 26.11 28.90
C ALA A 316 11.06 24.78 28.41
N ASP A 317 10.94 24.64 27.09
CA ASP A 317 10.33 23.51 26.40
C ASP A 317 8.81 23.33 26.63
N ASP A 318 8.13 24.28 27.27
CA ASP A 318 6.66 24.27 27.37
C ASP A 318 6.04 24.40 25.96
N TRP A 319 5.07 23.52 25.69
CA TRP A 319 4.27 23.52 24.46
C TRP A 319 2.92 24.16 24.73
N VAL A 320 2.49 25.06 23.85
CA VAL A 320 1.19 25.74 23.95
C VAL A 320 0.41 25.49 22.66
N ILE A 321 -0.74 24.85 22.78
CA ILE A 321 -1.60 24.52 21.64
C ILE A 321 -2.87 25.36 21.65
N HIS A 322 -3.45 25.56 20.48
CA HIS A 322 -4.71 26.28 20.33
C HIS A 322 -5.91 25.31 20.30
N THR A 323 -6.81 25.37 21.28
CA THR A 323 -7.98 24.45 21.34
C THR A 323 -9.20 24.95 20.57
N GLY A 324 -9.04 25.99 19.74
CA GLY A 324 -10.11 26.60 18.95
C GLY A 324 -10.68 27.85 19.58
N GLU A 325 -10.75 27.90 20.91
CA GLU A 325 -11.21 29.08 21.66
C GLU A 325 -10.09 29.84 22.38
N ARG A 326 -9.06 29.10 22.80
CA ARG A 326 -7.99 29.62 23.66
C ARG A 326 -6.67 28.91 23.43
N TRP A 327 -5.60 29.53 23.89
CA TRP A 327 -4.29 28.91 23.96
C TRP A 327 -4.09 28.25 25.32
N GLU A 328 -3.70 26.98 25.32
CA GLU A 328 -3.43 26.25 26.54
C GLU A 328 -2.12 25.48 26.48
N ARG A 329 -1.45 25.40 27.64
CA ARG A 329 -0.23 24.63 27.77
C ARG A 329 -0.54 23.14 27.79
N VAL A 330 0.25 22.36 27.04
CA VAL A 330 0.19 20.90 27.08
C VAL A 330 0.72 20.41 28.42
N THR A 331 -0.13 19.80 29.23
CA THR A 331 0.25 19.27 30.55
C THR A 331 0.06 17.77 30.71
N SER A 332 -0.66 17.12 29.78
CA SER A 332 -0.95 15.69 29.87
C SER A 332 -0.20 14.89 28.80
N LYS A 333 0.29 13.70 29.19
CA LYS A 333 0.93 12.76 28.27
C LYS A 333 0.02 12.38 27.10
N ARG A 334 -1.28 12.22 27.38
CA ARG A 334 -2.29 11.91 26.35
C ARG A 334 -2.38 13.01 25.30
N GLN A 335 -2.46 14.27 25.70
CA GLN A 335 -2.51 15.40 24.77
C GLN A 335 -1.24 15.50 23.92
N LEU A 336 -0.09 15.19 24.51
CA LEU A 336 1.18 15.08 23.80
C LEU A 336 1.14 13.96 22.74
N GLU A 337 0.71 12.76 23.12
CA GLU A 337 0.58 11.60 22.22
C GLU A 337 -0.45 11.85 21.11
N ASP A 338 -1.60 12.45 21.44
CA ASP A 338 -2.65 12.82 20.49
C ASP A 338 -2.13 13.88 19.50
N TYR A 339 -1.30 14.83 19.96
CA TYR A 339 -0.62 15.78 19.08
C TYR A 339 0.37 15.02 18.18
N LEU A 340 1.35 14.31 18.73
CA LEU A 340 2.40 13.63 17.94
C LEU A 340 1.83 12.62 16.93
N SER A 341 0.76 11.91 17.28
CA SER A 341 0.07 10.96 16.38
C SER A 341 -0.77 11.62 15.27
N GLY A 342 -1.00 12.93 15.34
CA GLY A 342 -1.81 13.67 14.37
C GLY A 342 -3.32 13.59 14.60
N LYS A 343 -3.76 12.98 15.72
CA LYS A 343 -5.16 12.98 16.16
C LYS A 343 -5.61 14.39 16.55
N LEU A 344 -4.75 15.13 17.23
CA LEU A 344 -4.95 16.54 17.57
C LEU A 344 -4.23 17.42 16.56
N ARG A 345 -5.01 18.10 15.71
CA ARG A 345 -4.53 19.03 14.68
C ARG A 345 -4.75 20.45 15.13
N SER A 346 -3.70 21.12 15.53
CA SER A 346 -3.76 22.47 16.09
C SER A 346 -2.44 23.21 15.88
N PRO A 347 -2.48 24.55 15.70
CA PRO A 347 -1.31 25.40 15.85
C PRO A 347 -0.60 25.18 17.18
N LEU A 348 0.72 25.32 17.16
CA LEU A 348 1.58 25.07 18.33
C LEU A 348 2.61 26.17 18.47
N LEU A 349 2.79 26.69 19.68
CA LEU A 349 3.96 27.44 20.11
C LEU A 349 4.85 26.54 20.98
N VAL A 350 6.12 26.44 20.63
CA VAL A 350 7.16 25.86 21.49
C VAL A 350 8.02 26.99 22.03
N PHE A 351 8.04 27.15 23.35
CA PHE A 351 8.93 28.12 23.99
C PHE A 351 10.35 27.53 24.11
N GLU A 352 11.33 28.23 23.55
CA GLU A 352 12.72 27.82 23.59
C GLU A 352 13.40 28.41 24.82
N ARG A 353 13.57 29.74 24.86
CA ARG A 353 14.27 30.44 25.93
C ARG A 353 14.02 31.95 25.91
N ILE A 354 14.52 32.60 26.95
CA ILE A 354 14.66 34.06 27.00
C ILE A 354 16.14 34.40 26.78
N ASP A 355 16.41 35.26 25.81
CA ASP A 355 17.72 35.84 25.56
C ASP A 355 17.75 37.29 26.06
N LYS A 356 18.97 37.83 26.25
CA LYS A 356 19.18 39.25 26.50
C LYS A 356 19.89 39.85 25.28
N GLU A 357 19.18 40.63 24.49
CA GLU A 357 19.66 41.26 23.26
C GLU A 357 19.60 42.78 23.45
N ASP A 358 20.71 43.47 23.18
CA ASP A 358 20.83 44.94 23.33
C ASP A 358 20.37 45.50 24.70
N GLY A 359 20.47 44.68 25.75
CA GLY A 359 20.06 45.05 27.11
C GLY A 359 18.61 44.71 27.47
N GLU A 360 17.78 44.33 26.50
CA GLU A 360 16.38 43.96 26.68
C GLU A 360 16.18 42.44 26.72
N PHE A 361 15.15 41.98 27.43
CA PHE A 361 14.77 40.57 27.41
C PHE A 361 13.93 40.27 26.18
N VAL A 362 14.32 39.23 25.45
CA VAL A 362 13.64 38.77 24.24
C VAL A 362 13.18 37.34 24.44
N PHE A 363 11.88 37.12 24.27
CA PHE A 363 11.29 35.78 24.24
C PHE A 363 11.54 35.15 22.87
N LYS A 364 12.12 33.94 22.85
CA LYS A 364 12.32 33.15 21.63
C LYS A 364 11.51 31.86 21.65
N GLY A 365 10.93 31.53 20.50
CA GLY A 365 10.20 30.30 20.31
C GLY A 365 9.84 30.04 18.85
N HIS A 366 9.17 28.93 18.61
CA HIS A 366 8.74 28.51 17.29
C HIS A 366 7.23 28.35 17.26
N VAL A 367 6.59 28.98 16.28
CA VAL A 367 5.16 28.81 16.00
C VAL A 367 5.03 27.90 14.79
N PHE A 368 4.22 26.85 14.93
CA PHE A 368 3.90 25.91 13.87
C PHE A 368 2.43 26.10 13.47
N ASN A 369 2.17 26.05 12.16
CA ASN A 369 0.79 26.05 11.67
C ASN A 369 0.09 24.72 12.02
N THR A 370 -1.22 24.66 11.78
CA THR A 370 -2.06 23.49 12.10
C THR A 370 -1.53 22.18 11.52
N GLN A 371 -0.89 22.23 10.36
CA GLN A 371 -0.37 21.06 9.64
C GLN A 371 1.09 20.72 9.99
N ARG A 372 1.81 21.55 10.76
CA ARG A 372 3.26 21.42 11.05
C ARG A 372 4.17 21.47 9.82
N THR A 373 3.68 22.04 8.74
CA THR A 373 4.40 22.17 7.46
C THR A 373 5.12 23.51 7.34
N VAL A 374 4.67 24.51 8.11
CA VAL A 374 5.23 25.86 8.17
C VAL A 374 5.59 26.18 9.61
N VAL A 375 6.77 26.76 9.79
CA VAL A 375 7.28 27.22 11.08
C VAL A 375 7.76 28.66 10.95
N GLU A 376 7.46 29.48 11.94
CA GLU A 376 8.00 30.83 12.10
C GLU A 376 8.71 30.93 13.45
N THR A 377 9.96 31.38 13.43
CA THR A 377 10.71 31.67 14.66
C THR A 377 10.34 33.06 15.11
N ILE A 378 9.76 33.15 16.31
CA ILE A 378 9.34 34.42 16.89
C ILE A 378 10.40 34.95 17.85
N SER A 379 10.61 36.26 17.80
CA SER A 379 11.42 37.00 18.76
C SER A 379 10.58 38.17 19.26
N LEU A 380 10.07 38.04 20.49
CA LEU A 380 9.16 39.02 21.07
C LEU A 380 9.92 39.81 22.15
N PRO A 381 10.20 41.11 21.93
CA PRO A 381 10.79 41.94 22.97
C PRO A 381 9.80 42.15 24.11
N LEU A 382 10.32 42.38 25.31
CA LEU A 382 9.49 42.70 26.47
C LEU A 382 8.72 43.99 26.19
N LYS A 383 7.38 43.92 26.12
CA LYS A 383 6.54 45.11 25.97
C LYS A 383 6.79 46.04 27.15
N GLN A 384 7.41 47.19 26.87
CA GLN A 384 7.47 48.29 27.82
C GLN A 384 6.03 48.80 27.99
N VAL A 385 5.43 48.51 29.14
CA VAL A 385 4.17 49.15 29.53
C VAL A 385 4.50 50.61 29.79
N LEU A 386 4.29 51.47 28.79
CA LEU A 386 4.16 52.90 29.02
C LEU A 386 2.92 53.07 29.89
N GLU A 387 3.12 53.12 31.21
CA GLU A 387 2.12 53.59 32.16
C GLU A 387 1.75 55.00 31.73
N THR A 388 0.65 55.12 30.97
CA THR A 388 -0.01 56.40 30.78
C THR A 388 -0.70 56.70 32.11
N VAL A 389 0.07 57.17 33.08
CA VAL A 389 -0.45 57.82 34.28
C VAL A 389 -1.07 59.11 33.80
N ALA A 390 -2.35 59.06 33.43
CA ALA A 390 -3.18 60.24 33.36
C ALA A 390 -3.27 60.79 34.79
N GLN A 391 -2.36 61.71 35.12
CA GLN A 391 -2.45 62.57 36.29
C GLN A 391 -3.73 63.40 36.17
N SER A 392 -4.81 62.96 36.80
CA SER A 392 -5.99 63.80 37.06
C SER A 392 -6.00 64.23 38.52
N HIS A 393 -5.03 65.08 38.90
CA HIS A 393 -5.17 65.94 40.08
C HIS A 393 -4.60 67.34 39.81
N LEU A 394 -5.52 68.26 39.49
CA LEU A 394 -5.51 69.72 39.71
C LEU A 394 -6.91 70.14 39.20
N GLY A 395 -7.92 70.32 40.04
CA GLY A 395 -7.99 71.35 41.08
C GLY A 395 -8.91 72.44 40.57
N GLN A 396 -10.19 72.41 40.96
CA GLN A 396 -11.05 73.59 40.93
C GLN A 396 -12.10 73.51 42.03
N GLU A 397 -11.77 74.13 43.17
CA GLU A 397 -12.76 74.71 44.05
C GLU A 397 -13.45 75.88 43.33
N SER A 398 -14.77 75.86 43.25
CA SER A 398 -15.60 77.07 43.27
C SER A 398 -17.03 76.66 43.59
N GLY A 399 -17.51 77.12 44.75
CA GLY A 399 -18.76 76.66 45.34
C GLY A 399 -20.04 77.25 44.75
N THR A 400 -21.18 76.74 45.22
CA THR A 400 -22.36 77.56 45.48
C THR A 400 -23.33 76.87 46.45
N LYS A 401 -23.55 77.58 47.57
CA LYS A 401 -24.71 77.59 48.48
C LYS A 401 -26.04 77.05 47.94
N ASN A 402 -26.73 76.25 48.76
CA ASN A 402 -28.04 76.55 49.38
C ASN A 402 -28.48 75.33 50.21
N SER A 403 -28.45 75.32 51.55
CA SER A 403 -29.29 75.99 52.56
C SER A 403 -30.38 75.07 53.13
N ARG A 404 -30.20 74.71 54.42
CA ARG A 404 -31.16 74.52 55.55
C ARG A 404 -32.50 73.79 55.27
N ILE A 405 -32.96 72.92 56.17
CA ILE A 405 -33.86 73.31 57.29
C ILE A 405 -33.90 72.24 58.39
N GLY A 406 -33.91 72.72 59.64
CA GLY A 406 -34.42 72.09 60.86
C GLY A 406 -33.83 72.83 62.07
N GLY A 407 -34.56 73.47 62.98
CA GLY A 407 -35.98 73.73 63.18
C GLY A 407 -36.14 74.59 64.45
N GLY A 408 -37.37 74.92 64.84
CA GLY A 408 -37.72 75.20 66.23
C GLY A 408 -38.00 76.66 66.62
N SER A 409 -39.27 77.02 66.60
CA SER A 409 -39.97 77.51 67.80
C SER A 409 -41.25 76.72 67.95
#